data_AF-A0A7X3TNE7-F1
#
_entry.id   AF-A0A7X3TNE7-F1
#
_cell.length_a   1.000
_cell.length_b   1.000
_cell.length_c   1.000
_cell.angle_alpha   90.00
_cell.angle_beta   90.00
_cell.angle_gamma   90.00
#
_symmetry.space_group_name_H-M   'P 1'
#
loop_
_entity.id
_entity.type
_entity.pdbx_description
1 polymer ?
#
loop_
_entity_poly.entity_id
_entity_poly.type
_entity_poly.pdbx_seq_one_letter_code
_entity_poly.pdbx_strand_id
1 'polypeptide(L)'
;DATVVPWHQDLGYLQPDAEETFMVNFWIPLVDATPENGCMEVIAGSNRAPLIGHEHGLGPGANFKGITDQYLPPGEQVSCPVKVGGVLLIQHKTIHRSIPNHSDHIRWSLDLRYSDPAQPSGRDGVPGFIARSQAHPESVARSVDDWLALFETSSPESKRQVQAILDKVPERPVPEWDSKNE
;
A
#
# COMPACT_ATOMS: atom_id res chain seq x y z
N ASP A 1 -14.50 7.58 15.47
CA ASP A 1 -13.19 7.57 14.81
C ASP A 1 -13.25 6.53 13.70
N ALA A 2 -13.39 6.95 12.44
CA ALA A 2 -13.78 6.09 11.30
C ALA A 2 -12.59 5.66 10.42
N THR A 3 -11.38 6.06 10.79
CA THR A 3 -10.21 6.08 9.90
C THR A 3 -9.04 5.22 10.37
N VAL A 4 -9.17 4.54 11.51
CA VAL A 4 -8.12 3.73 12.11
C VAL A 4 -8.09 2.33 11.51
N VAL A 5 -7.02 2.00 10.80
CA VAL A 5 -6.64 0.61 10.50
C VAL A 5 -5.92 0.02 11.72
N PRO A 6 -6.38 -1.11 12.28
CA PRO A 6 -5.76 -1.73 13.45
C PRO A 6 -4.35 -2.25 13.14
N TRP A 7 -3.64 -2.72 14.18
CA TRP A 7 -2.40 -3.46 13.98
C TRP A 7 -2.62 -4.61 13.01
N HIS A 8 -1.75 -4.73 12.01
CA HIS A 8 -1.82 -5.81 11.05
C HIS A 8 -0.48 -6.00 10.35
N GLN A 9 -0.31 -7.19 9.76
CA GLN A 9 0.63 -7.41 8.67
C GLN A 9 -0.15 -7.37 7.36
N ASP A 10 0.40 -6.73 6.34
CA ASP A 10 -0.20 -6.73 5.00
C ASP A 10 -0.33 -8.14 4.43
N LEU A 11 0.62 -9.03 4.77
CA LEU A 11 0.56 -10.44 4.42
C LEU A 11 -0.76 -11.10 4.83
N GLY A 12 -1.35 -10.70 5.96
CA GLY A 12 -2.62 -11.28 6.42
C GLY A 12 -3.79 -11.01 5.49
N TYR A 13 -3.65 -10.11 4.52
CA TYR A 13 -4.66 -9.81 3.50
C TYR A 13 -4.41 -10.48 2.14
N LEU A 14 -3.28 -11.16 1.98
CA LEU A 14 -2.90 -11.82 0.73
C LEU A 14 -3.31 -13.29 0.74
N GLN A 15 -3.32 -13.93 -0.43
CA GLN A 15 -3.44 -15.38 -0.52
C GLN A 15 -2.22 -16.08 0.10
N PRO A 16 -2.37 -17.31 0.64
CA PRO A 16 -1.30 -18.01 1.36
C PRO A 16 -0.03 -18.26 0.54
N ASP A 17 -0.13 -18.35 -0.79
CA ASP A 17 1.00 -18.60 -1.69
C ASP A 17 1.99 -17.42 -1.78
N ALA A 18 1.62 -16.24 -1.28
CA ALA A 18 2.47 -15.06 -1.21
C ALA A 18 3.33 -14.97 0.06
N GLU A 19 3.24 -15.92 0.99
CA GLU A 19 3.96 -15.87 2.28
C GLU A 19 5.49 -15.82 2.15
N GLU A 20 6.02 -16.48 1.11
CA GLU A 20 7.47 -16.51 0.81
C GLU A 20 7.89 -15.40 -0.16
N THR A 21 6.93 -14.67 -0.75
CA THR A 21 7.22 -13.57 -1.68
C THR A 21 7.76 -12.38 -0.90
N PHE A 22 9.02 -12.02 -1.13
CA PHE A 22 9.55 -10.77 -0.58
C PHE A 22 8.89 -9.57 -1.25
N MET A 23 7.99 -8.92 -0.51
CA MET A 23 7.26 -7.73 -0.95
C MET A 23 7.57 -6.52 -0.06
N VAL A 24 7.84 -5.40 -0.72
CA VAL A 24 8.04 -4.08 -0.10
C VAL A 24 6.82 -3.22 -0.37
N ASN A 25 6.27 -2.64 0.68
CA ASN A 25 5.11 -1.77 0.62
C ASN A 25 5.58 -0.33 0.75
N PHE A 26 5.09 0.50 -0.15
CA PHE A 26 5.39 1.92 -0.27
C PHE A 26 4.18 2.66 0.22
N TRP A 27 4.30 3.30 1.37
CA TRP A 27 3.30 4.21 1.88
C TRP A 27 3.75 5.66 1.60
N ILE A 28 3.01 6.34 0.73
CA ILE A 28 3.38 7.65 0.20
C ILE A 28 2.29 8.65 0.60
N PRO A 29 2.53 9.55 1.54
CA PRO A 29 1.52 10.54 1.91
C PRO A 29 1.48 11.67 0.87
N LEU A 30 0.27 12.12 0.53
CA LEU A 30 0.03 13.24 -0.40
C LEU A 30 -0.10 14.59 0.32
N VAL A 31 -0.05 14.56 1.65
CA VAL A 31 0.07 15.70 2.56
C VAL A 31 1.11 15.35 3.62
N ASP A 32 1.55 16.29 4.46
CA ASP A 32 2.45 15.93 5.56
C ASP A 32 1.75 14.94 6.49
N ALA A 33 2.38 13.80 6.77
CA ALA A 33 1.93 12.82 7.75
C ALA A 33 2.64 13.06 9.08
N THR A 34 1.85 13.32 10.11
CA THR A 34 2.31 13.68 11.45
C THR A 34 1.56 12.86 12.49
N PRO A 35 2.03 12.79 13.74
CA PRO A 35 1.27 12.12 14.78
C PRO A 35 -0.14 12.69 14.99
N GLU A 36 -0.31 14.01 14.82
CA GLU A 36 -1.59 14.72 14.98
C GLU A 36 -2.63 14.31 13.93
N ASN A 37 -2.22 14.20 12.66
CA ASN A 37 -3.13 13.89 11.56
C ASN A 37 -3.10 12.42 11.14
N GLY A 38 -2.56 11.56 12.00
CA GLY A 38 -2.71 10.12 11.89
C GLY A 38 -1.59 9.41 11.14
N CYS A 39 -0.31 9.74 11.29
CA CYS A 39 0.78 8.98 10.63
C CYS A 39 0.75 7.48 10.98
N MET A 40 1.53 6.68 10.24
CA MET A 40 1.66 5.26 10.56
C MET A 40 2.44 5.03 11.84
N GLU A 41 2.16 3.91 12.50
CA GLU A 41 3.00 3.33 13.54
C GLU A 41 3.42 1.93 13.15
N VAL A 42 4.64 1.54 13.51
CA VAL A 42 5.21 0.21 13.26
C VAL A 42 5.73 -0.37 14.56
N ILE A 43 5.79 -1.70 14.65
CA ILE A 43 6.56 -2.38 15.69
C ILE A 43 7.96 -2.68 15.14
N ALA A 44 9.00 -2.06 15.70
CA ALA A 44 10.36 -2.21 15.24
C ALA A 44 10.81 -3.69 15.29
N GLY A 45 11.35 -4.20 14.17
CA GLY A 45 11.81 -5.58 14.04
C GLY A 45 10.71 -6.64 13.87
N SER A 46 9.43 -6.25 13.91
CA SER A 46 8.30 -7.18 13.77
C SER A 46 8.22 -7.90 12.42
N ASN A 47 8.92 -7.40 11.40
CA ASN A 47 9.00 -8.05 10.10
C ASN A 47 9.67 -9.45 10.13
N ARG A 48 10.36 -9.77 11.23
CA ARG A 48 10.96 -11.09 11.49
C ARG A 48 9.98 -12.07 12.14
N ALA A 49 8.84 -11.58 12.62
CA ALA A 49 7.78 -12.45 13.12
C ALA A 49 7.13 -13.21 11.95
N PRO A 50 6.62 -14.43 12.19
CA PRO A 50 5.78 -15.12 11.21
C PRO A 50 4.47 -14.35 10.99
N LEU A 51 3.62 -14.84 10.08
CA LEU A 51 2.25 -14.37 10.02
C LEU A 51 1.53 -14.63 11.34
N ILE A 52 1.04 -13.57 11.98
CA ILE A 52 0.21 -13.61 13.18
C ILE A 52 -1.26 -13.65 12.76
N GLY A 53 -2.09 -14.38 13.50
CA GLY A 53 -3.51 -14.51 13.18
C GLY A 53 -4.24 -13.16 13.21
N HIS A 54 -4.93 -12.83 12.11
CA HIS A 54 -5.80 -11.65 12.02
C HIS A 54 -7.23 -12.01 12.44
N GLU A 55 -7.70 -11.36 13.51
CA GLU A 55 -9.08 -11.44 13.98
C GLU A 55 -9.95 -10.43 13.22
N HIS A 56 -11.16 -10.83 12.86
CA HIS A 56 -12.15 -9.96 12.22
C HIS A 56 -12.87 -9.09 13.27
N GLY A 57 -13.56 -8.05 12.81
CA GLY A 57 -14.40 -7.22 13.67
C GLY A 57 -13.63 -6.11 14.38
N LEU A 58 -12.44 -5.77 13.90
CA LEU A 58 -11.59 -4.72 14.45
C LEU A 58 -11.79 -3.39 13.73
N GLY A 59 -11.28 -2.34 14.34
CA GLY A 59 -11.33 -0.98 13.81
C GLY A 59 -12.75 -0.41 13.72
N PRO A 60 -12.89 0.74 13.06
CA PRO A 60 -14.15 1.45 13.00
C PRO A 60 -15.25 0.68 12.24
N GLY A 61 -16.40 0.56 12.89
CA GLY A 61 -17.53 -0.20 12.34
C GLY A 61 -17.29 -1.70 12.24
N ALA A 62 -16.24 -2.24 12.89
CA ALA A 62 -15.90 -3.66 12.88
C ALA A 62 -15.62 -4.22 11.46
N ASN A 63 -15.15 -3.36 10.55
CA ASN A 63 -14.95 -3.70 9.14
C ASN A 63 -13.53 -4.17 8.80
N PHE A 64 -12.62 -4.20 9.78
CA PHE A 64 -11.23 -4.59 9.56
C PHE A 64 -10.93 -5.95 10.19
N LYS A 65 -9.89 -6.59 9.65
CA LYS A 65 -9.19 -7.67 10.32
C LYS A 65 -7.84 -7.19 10.81
N GLY A 66 -7.30 -7.74 11.88
CA GLY A 66 -6.04 -7.29 12.44
C GLY A 66 -5.57 -8.11 13.63
N ILE A 67 -4.46 -7.72 14.20
CA ILE A 67 -3.82 -8.38 15.33
C ILE A 67 -4.24 -7.65 16.60
N THR A 68 -4.78 -8.37 17.58
CA THR A 68 -5.10 -7.79 18.88
C THR A 68 -3.85 -7.66 19.75
N ASP A 69 -3.87 -6.70 20.68
CA ASP A 69 -2.68 -6.31 21.47
C ASP A 69 -2.03 -7.48 22.21
N GLN A 70 -2.82 -8.48 22.63
CA GLN A 70 -2.34 -9.69 23.31
C GLN A 70 -1.43 -10.59 22.45
N TYR A 71 -1.48 -10.45 21.12
CA TYR A 71 -0.66 -11.22 20.18
C TYR A 71 0.48 -10.41 19.56
N LEU A 72 0.64 -9.13 19.93
CA LEU A 72 1.73 -8.33 19.41
C LEU A 72 3.07 -8.86 19.95
N PRO A 73 4.08 -9.05 19.09
CA PRO A 73 5.41 -9.42 19.55
C PRO A 73 6.02 -8.27 20.37
N PRO A 74 6.99 -8.56 21.25
CA PRO A 74 7.75 -7.51 21.90
C PRO A 74 8.48 -6.66 20.87
N GLY A 75 8.44 -5.35 21.04
CA GLY A 75 9.12 -4.40 20.17
C GLY A 75 8.73 -2.98 20.49
N GLU A 76 9.58 -2.04 20.09
CA GLU A 76 9.28 -0.61 20.21
C GLU A 76 8.19 -0.23 19.20
N GLN A 77 7.15 0.45 19.67
CA GLN A 77 6.15 1.08 18.80
C GLN A 77 6.71 2.42 18.34
N VAL A 78 6.96 2.57 17.04
CA VAL A 78 7.60 3.73 16.45
C VAL A 78 6.58 4.45 15.57
N SER A 79 6.27 5.71 15.90
CA SER A 79 5.52 6.58 14.99
C SER A 79 6.41 7.03 13.84
N CYS A 80 5.86 6.99 12.63
CA CYS A 80 6.57 7.27 11.39
C CYS A 80 5.98 8.51 10.71
N PRO A 81 6.30 9.74 11.19
CA PRO A 81 5.95 10.94 10.46
C PRO A 81 6.74 11.02 9.15
N VAL A 82 6.07 11.45 8.08
CA VAL A 82 6.62 11.53 6.72
C VAL A 82 6.16 12.82 6.08
N LYS A 83 7.10 13.64 5.60
CA LYS A 83 6.80 14.87 4.86
C LYS A 83 6.35 14.57 3.43
N VAL A 84 5.59 15.47 2.81
CA VAL A 84 5.29 15.40 1.37
C VAL A 84 6.59 15.22 0.57
N GLY A 85 6.58 14.31 -0.39
CA GLY A 85 7.76 13.90 -1.16
C GLY A 85 8.58 12.79 -0.51
N GLY A 86 8.30 12.44 0.75
CA GLY A 86 8.85 11.27 1.42
C GLY A 86 8.04 10.00 1.16
N VAL A 87 8.61 8.86 1.56
CA VAL A 87 7.97 7.55 1.51
C VAL A 87 8.36 6.75 2.76
N LEU A 88 7.41 6.01 3.32
CA LEU A 88 7.67 4.98 4.30
C LEU A 88 7.70 3.62 3.59
N LEU A 89 8.84 2.94 3.65
CA LEU A 89 9.02 1.60 3.11
C LEU A 89 8.96 0.58 4.24
N ILE A 90 8.05 -0.39 4.13
CA ILE A 90 7.95 -1.51 5.07
C ILE A 90 7.88 -2.82 4.31
N GLN A 91 8.38 -3.89 4.91
CA GLN A 91 8.12 -5.24 4.38
C GLN A 91 6.66 -5.61 4.67
N HIS A 92 6.02 -6.39 3.79
CA HIS A 92 4.66 -6.92 3.99
C HIS A 92 4.43 -7.71 5.30
N LYS A 93 5.49 -8.19 5.97
CA LYS A 93 5.45 -8.84 7.30
C LYS A 93 5.59 -7.87 8.47
N THR A 94 5.93 -6.60 8.24
CA THR A 94 6.02 -5.58 9.30
C THR A 94 4.64 -5.34 9.89
N ILE A 95 4.52 -5.47 11.22
CA ILE A 95 3.29 -5.12 11.94
C ILE A 95 3.20 -3.60 12.03
N HIS A 96 2.09 -3.06 11.53
CA HIS A 96 1.86 -1.63 11.49
C HIS A 96 0.37 -1.30 11.64
N ARG A 97 0.08 -0.03 11.94
CA ARG A 97 -1.27 0.53 12.03
C ARG A 97 -1.28 1.98 11.56
N SER A 98 -2.46 2.53 11.37
CA SER A 98 -2.64 3.99 11.37
C SER A 98 -3.15 4.44 12.75
N ILE A 99 -2.79 5.64 13.17
CA ILE A 99 -3.38 6.25 14.37
C ILE A 99 -4.52 7.22 13.99
N PRO A 100 -5.39 7.60 14.94
CA PRO A 100 -6.49 8.54 14.68
C PRO A 100 -6.01 9.84 14.04
N ASN A 101 -6.81 10.39 13.13
CA ASN A 101 -6.60 11.74 12.62
C ASN A 101 -7.41 12.72 13.47
N HIS A 102 -6.73 13.55 14.26
CA HIS A 102 -7.34 14.57 15.12
C HIS A 102 -7.36 15.97 14.50
N SER A 103 -6.78 16.12 13.31
CA SER A 103 -6.75 17.39 12.58
C SER A 103 -8.08 17.72 11.90
N ASP A 104 -8.19 18.94 11.39
CA ASP A 104 -9.34 19.46 10.64
C ASP A 104 -9.28 19.19 9.12
N HIS A 105 -8.32 18.39 8.66
CA HIS A 105 -8.11 18.08 7.25
C HIS A 105 -7.95 16.57 6.98
N ILE A 106 -8.14 16.19 5.72
CA ILE A 106 -8.00 14.79 5.28
C ILE A 106 -6.53 14.48 5.00
N ARG A 107 -6.02 13.38 5.58
CA ARG A 107 -4.69 12.84 5.32
C ARG A 107 -4.72 11.80 4.20
N TRP A 108 -4.53 12.26 2.97
CA TRP A 108 -4.46 11.41 1.77
C TRP A 108 -3.11 10.67 1.69
N SER A 109 -3.14 9.41 1.29
CA SER A 109 -1.95 8.59 1.03
C SER A 109 -2.17 7.62 -0.14
N LEU A 110 -1.07 7.13 -0.70
CA LEU A 110 -1.03 6.05 -1.68
C LEU A 110 -0.27 4.86 -1.08
N ASP A 111 -0.75 3.67 -1.40
CA ASP A 111 -0.20 2.39 -0.95
C ASP A 111 0.15 1.53 -2.16
N LEU A 112 1.43 1.30 -2.40
CA LEU A 112 1.92 0.44 -3.49
C LEU A 112 2.63 -0.78 -2.92
N ARG A 113 2.60 -1.88 -3.68
CA ARG A 113 3.29 -3.13 -3.33
C ARG A 113 4.24 -3.49 -4.45
N TYR A 114 5.49 -3.74 -4.11
CA TYR A 114 6.56 -4.07 -5.05
C TYR A 114 7.18 -5.42 -4.68
N SER A 115 7.21 -6.34 -5.64
CA SER A 115 7.77 -7.68 -5.48
C SER A 115 8.31 -8.19 -6.82
N ASP A 116 9.02 -9.31 -6.78
CA ASP A 116 9.40 -10.03 -7.99
C ASP A 116 8.13 -10.50 -8.74
N PRO A 117 7.94 -10.12 -10.02
CA PRO A 117 6.77 -10.54 -10.79
C PRO A 117 6.74 -12.05 -11.09
N ALA A 118 7.86 -12.76 -10.92
CA ALA A 118 7.90 -14.22 -11.05
C ALA A 118 7.38 -14.96 -9.81
N GLN A 119 7.12 -14.25 -8.71
CA GLN A 119 6.61 -14.81 -7.46
C GLN A 119 5.12 -14.49 -7.28
N PRO A 120 4.35 -15.31 -6.54
CA PRO A 120 2.94 -15.03 -6.29
C PRO A 120 2.74 -13.71 -5.55
N SER A 121 1.86 -12.85 -6.07
CA SER A 121 1.52 -11.58 -5.42
C SER A 121 0.47 -11.74 -4.31
N GLY A 122 -0.22 -12.88 -4.28
CA GLY A 122 -1.33 -13.17 -3.39
C GLY A 122 -2.56 -12.29 -3.63
N ARG A 123 -2.65 -11.66 -4.82
CA ARG A 123 -3.77 -10.79 -5.25
C ARG A 123 -4.28 -11.20 -6.63
N ASP A 124 -4.68 -12.46 -6.77
CA ASP A 124 -5.22 -12.97 -8.02
C ASP A 124 -6.34 -12.09 -8.58
N GLY A 125 -6.29 -11.82 -9.88
CA GLY A 125 -7.26 -10.99 -10.58
C GLY A 125 -7.10 -9.47 -10.39
N VAL A 126 -6.16 -9.01 -9.57
CA VAL A 126 -5.77 -7.59 -9.51
C VAL A 126 -4.55 -7.38 -10.42
N PRO A 127 -4.68 -6.68 -11.54
CA PRO A 127 -3.55 -6.46 -12.44
C PRO A 127 -2.48 -5.59 -11.76
N GLY A 128 -1.24 -6.05 -11.79
CA GLY A 128 -0.04 -5.27 -11.52
C GLY A 128 0.64 -4.86 -12.83
N PHE A 129 1.70 -4.06 -12.74
CA PHE A 129 2.52 -3.68 -13.89
C PHE A 129 4.00 -3.92 -13.61
N ILE A 130 4.76 -4.20 -14.66
CA ILE A 130 6.21 -4.32 -14.54
C ILE A 130 6.80 -2.90 -14.50
N ALA A 131 7.27 -2.49 -13.32
CA ALA A 131 7.92 -1.19 -13.16
C ALA A 131 9.37 -1.18 -13.67
N ARG A 132 10.05 -2.35 -13.67
CA ARG A 132 11.43 -2.50 -14.13
C ARG A 132 11.73 -3.95 -14.49
N SER A 133 12.43 -4.18 -15.60
CA SER A 133 12.96 -5.49 -15.97
C SER A 133 14.23 -5.32 -16.83
N GLN A 134 15.29 -6.04 -16.48
CA GLN A 134 16.51 -6.13 -17.31
C GLN A 134 16.41 -7.26 -18.33
N ALA A 135 15.76 -8.37 -17.98
CA ALA A 135 15.59 -9.53 -18.86
C ALA A 135 14.56 -9.27 -19.97
N HIS A 136 13.51 -8.50 -19.65
CA HIS A 136 12.40 -8.18 -20.55
C HIS A 136 12.07 -6.68 -20.52
N PRO A 137 12.97 -5.78 -20.97
CA PRO A 137 12.72 -4.33 -20.92
C PRO A 137 11.44 -3.90 -21.66
N GLU A 138 11.01 -4.65 -22.67
CA GLU A 138 9.78 -4.46 -23.43
C GLU A 138 8.50 -4.68 -22.61
N SER A 139 8.57 -5.42 -21.51
CA SER A 139 7.43 -5.68 -20.62
C SER A 139 7.14 -4.51 -19.66
N VAL A 140 8.05 -3.55 -19.55
CA VAL A 140 7.92 -2.41 -18.62
C VAL A 140 6.80 -1.47 -19.08
N ALA A 141 5.85 -1.17 -18.20
CA ALA A 141 4.87 -0.12 -18.44
C ALA A 141 5.55 1.25 -18.33
N ARG A 142 5.53 2.04 -19.41
CA ARG A 142 6.25 3.33 -19.52
C ARG A 142 5.33 4.54 -19.56
N SER A 143 4.04 4.32 -19.71
CA SER A 143 3.03 5.37 -19.84
C SER A 143 1.74 5.00 -19.08
N VAL A 144 0.88 6.00 -18.90
CA VAL A 144 -0.48 5.78 -18.38
C VAL A 144 -1.26 4.86 -19.34
N ASP A 145 -1.07 4.99 -20.64
CA ASP A 145 -1.72 4.13 -21.64
C ASP A 145 -1.28 2.67 -21.50
N ASP A 146 0.03 2.41 -21.32
CA ASP A 146 0.53 1.06 -21.06
C ASP A 146 -0.10 0.47 -19.79
N TRP A 147 -0.23 1.28 -18.74
CA TRP A 147 -0.85 0.87 -17.49
C TRP A 147 -2.35 0.57 -17.65
N LEU A 148 -3.09 1.44 -18.36
CA LEU A 148 -4.51 1.27 -18.63
C LEU A 148 -4.81 0.02 -19.46
N ALA A 149 -3.95 -0.29 -20.44
CA ALA A 149 -4.06 -1.50 -21.25
C ALA A 149 -4.03 -2.79 -20.41
N LEU A 150 -3.36 -2.79 -19.24
CA LEU A 150 -3.34 -3.94 -18.33
C LEU A 150 -4.73 -4.23 -17.74
N PHE A 151 -5.58 -3.21 -17.62
CA PHE A 151 -6.95 -3.37 -17.13
C PHE A 151 -7.92 -3.78 -18.25
N GLU A 152 -7.56 -3.65 -19.52
CA GLU A 152 -8.39 -4.13 -20.64
C GLU A 152 -8.52 -5.66 -20.67
N THR A 153 -7.61 -6.38 -20.03
CA THR A 153 -7.71 -7.85 -19.88
C THR A 153 -8.25 -8.27 -18.51
N SER A 154 -8.49 -7.31 -17.61
CA SER A 154 -9.00 -7.55 -16.26
C SER A 154 -10.52 -7.76 -16.23
N SER A 155 -11.07 -8.05 -15.05
CA SER A 155 -12.50 -8.30 -14.86
C SER A 155 -13.38 -7.13 -15.36
N PRO A 156 -14.64 -7.37 -15.78
CA PRO A 156 -15.57 -6.30 -16.14
C PRO A 156 -15.79 -5.26 -15.03
N GLU A 157 -15.64 -5.66 -13.76
CA GLU A 157 -15.73 -4.75 -12.63
C GLU A 157 -14.52 -3.81 -12.55
N SER A 158 -13.31 -4.36 -12.66
CA SER A 158 -12.06 -3.60 -12.70
C SER A 158 -12.08 -2.55 -13.82
N LYS A 159 -12.55 -2.93 -15.02
CA LYS A 159 -12.71 -2.00 -16.15
C LYS A 159 -13.67 -0.84 -15.84
N ARG A 160 -14.82 -1.13 -15.25
CA ARG A 160 -15.81 -0.11 -14.88
C ARG A 160 -15.27 0.86 -13.84
N GLN A 161 -14.53 0.36 -12.85
CA GLN A 161 -13.91 1.19 -11.83
C GLN A 161 -12.86 2.14 -12.43
N VAL A 162 -12.00 1.63 -13.31
CA VAL A 162 -10.99 2.45 -14.01
C VAL A 162 -11.65 3.52 -14.87
N GLN A 163 -12.65 3.15 -15.68
CA GLN A 163 -13.36 4.12 -16.52
C GLN A 163 -14.04 5.22 -15.69
N ALA A 164 -14.69 4.87 -14.59
CA ALA A 164 -15.34 5.84 -13.71
C ALA A 164 -14.35 6.81 -13.04
N ILE A 165 -13.08 6.41 -12.87
CA ILE A 165 -12.00 7.29 -12.42
C ILE A 165 -11.61 8.22 -13.57
N LEU A 166 -11.31 7.67 -14.76
CA LEU A 166 -10.89 8.44 -15.93
C LEU A 166 -11.90 9.52 -16.32
N ASP A 167 -13.20 9.21 -16.26
CA ASP A 167 -14.29 10.16 -16.56
C ASP A 167 -14.30 11.38 -15.60
N LYS A 168 -13.64 11.27 -14.44
CA LYS A 168 -13.54 12.32 -13.42
C LYS A 168 -12.17 12.99 -13.37
N VAL A 169 -11.16 12.46 -14.06
CA VAL A 169 -9.83 13.07 -14.12
C VAL A 169 -9.87 14.19 -15.16
N PRO A 170 -9.74 15.47 -14.76
CA PRO A 170 -9.67 16.55 -15.74
C PRO A 170 -8.42 16.38 -16.59
N GLU A 171 -8.51 16.66 -17.89
CA GLU A 171 -7.31 16.75 -18.73
C GLU A 171 -6.37 17.79 -18.13
N ARG A 172 -5.22 17.31 -17.64
CA ARG A 172 -4.14 18.13 -17.14
C ARG A 172 -2.87 17.71 -17.88
N PRO A 173 -2.09 18.67 -18.40
CA PRO A 173 -0.78 18.33 -18.94
C PRO A 173 0.05 17.67 -17.84
N VAL A 174 0.64 16.50 -18.15
CA VAL A 174 1.62 15.86 -17.29
C VAL A 174 2.79 16.83 -17.15
N PRO A 175 3.17 17.25 -15.92
CA PRO A 175 4.34 18.09 -15.75
C PRO A 175 5.57 17.41 -16.36
N GLU A 176 6.34 18.13 -17.17
CA GLU A 176 7.62 17.61 -17.64
C GLU A 176 8.50 17.30 -16.42
N TRP A 177 8.90 16.04 -16.29
CA TRP A 177 9.88 15.63 -15.30
C TRP A 177 11.25 16.15 -15.75
N ASP A 178 11.70 17.25 -15.17
CA ASP A 178 13.02 17.82 -15.47
C ASP A 178 14.11 16.90 -14.89
N SER A 179 14.67 16.05 -15.75
CA SER A 179 15.71 15.08 -15.42
C SER A 179 17.06 15.70 -15.04
N LYS A 180 17.14 17.03 -14.91
CA LYS A 180 18.38 17.77 -14.61
C LYS A 180 18.68 17.97 -13.11
N ASN A 181 17.87 17.40 -12.22
CA ASN A 181 18.07 17.50 -10.76
C ASN A 181 18.54 16.17 -10.12
N GLU A 182 19.36 15.38 -10.83
CA GLU A 182 20.19 14.30 -10.24
C GLU A 182 21.63 14.76 -10.01
#